data_AF-A0A2G9HVS5-F1
#
_entry.id   AF-A0A2G9HVS5-F1
#
_cell.length_a   1.000
_cell.length_b   1.000
_cell.length_c   1.000
_cell.angle_alpha   90.00
_cell.angle_beta   90.00
_cell.angle_gamma   90.00
#
_symmetry.space_group_name_H-M   'P 1'
#
loop_
_entity.id
_entity.type
_entity.pdbx_description
1 polymer ?
#
loop_
_entity_poly.entity_id
_entity_poly.type
_entity_poly.pdbx_seq_one_letter_code
_entity_poly.pdbx_strand_id
1 'polypeptide(L)'
;MEKYFKRKSKVLEESSVIEKSSQEYSKCNREVINFENLPPDPGLRKKIINYHPNDREEILRCLLDMFSPMIDLFEFIMEDGVIAEHRAKASSPLDAILSFDFVFKLHLIWKVLGIINELSQALQRKDQDIVNAMKLVKISKEQL
;
A
#
# COMPACT_ATOMS: atom_id res chain seq x y z
N MET A 1 13.19 15.30 60.51
CA MET A 1 12.39 15.64 59.31
C MET A 1 13.15 16.64 58.42
N GLU A 2 14.47 16.60 58.28
CA GLU A 2 15.25 15.70 57.43
C GLU A 2 14.50 15.06 56.25
N LYS A 3 14.48 15.76 55.10
CA LYS A 3 15.38 15.47 53.96
C LYS A 3 14.71 15.71 52.59
N TYR A 4 15.43 16.51 51.77
CA TYR A 4 15.43 16.56 50.30
C TYR A 4 14.57 17.62 49.57
N PHE A 5 15.10 18.86 49.53
CA PHE A 5 15.29 19.56 48.25
C PHE A 5 16.67 19.17 47.68
N LYS A 6 16.75 18.45 46.54
CA LYS A 6 17.86 18.53 45.56
C LYS A 6 17.40 18.03 44.18
N ARG A 7 17.68 18.81 43.13
CA ARG A 7 17.52 18.45 41.70
C ARG A 7 18.64 17.49 41.25
N LYS A 8 18.30 16.47 40.44
CA LYS A 8 18.91 16.20 39.12
C LYS A 8 18.19 15.09 38.34
N SER A 9 18.17 15.29 37.03
CA SER A 9 17.70 14.43 35.94
C SER A 9 18.23 12.99 36.00
N LYS A 10 17.34 12.00 35.76
CA LYS A 10 17.66 10.74 35.09
C LYS A 10 16.38 10.14 34.48
N VAL A 11 16.51 9.85 33.19
CA VAL A 11 15.65 9.03 32.32
C VAL A 11 15.55 7.59 32.85
N LEU A 12 14.52 6.85 32.41
CA LEU A 12 14.10 5.47 32.78
C LEU A 12 13.32 5.44 34.12
N GLU A 13 12.06 5.00 34.23
CA GLU A 13 11.39 3.84 33.63
C GLU A 13 9.87 4.11 33.44
N GLU A 14 9.45 4.43 32.22
CA GLU A 14 8.12 4.06 31.70
C GLU A 14 8.26 3.37 30.32
N SER A 15 9.48 2.90 30.01
CA SER A 15 9.88 2.37 28.71
C SER A 15 9.45 0.93 28.41
N SER A 16 8.79 0.22 29.34
CA SER A 16 8.65 -1.24 29.20
C SER A 16 7.49 -1.73 28.32
N VAL A 17 6.61 -0.83 27.84
CA VAL A 17 5.48 -1.24 26.96
C VAL A 17 5.62 -0.70 25.53
N ILE A 18 6.36 0.39 25.31
CA ILE A 18 6.47 1.06 23.99
C ILE A 18 7.74 0.66 23.22
N GLU A 19 8.74 0.06 23.88
CA GLU A 19 9.97 -0.37 23.19
C GLU A 19 9.82 -1.65 22.35
N LYS A 20 8.80 -2.49 22.61
CA LYS A 20 8.59 -3.71 21.81
C LYS A 20 8.12 -3.44 20.39
N SER A 21 7.39 -2.35 20.14
CA SER A 21 6.99 -2.01 18.77
C SER A 21 8.12 -1.37 17.98
N SER A 22 9.13 -0.78 18.64
CA SER A 22 10.10 0.09 17.96
C SER A 22 11.38 -0.65 17.53
N GLN A 23 11.68 -1.82 18.12
CA GLN A 23 12.88 -2.60 17.79
C GLN A 23 12.71 -3.57 16.60
N GLU A 24 11.49 -3.85 16.16
CA GLU A 24 11.27 -4.77 15.02
C GLU A 24 11.40 -4.09 13.65
N TYR A 25 11.52 -2.76 13.60
CA TYR A 25 11.78 -2.02 12.36
C TYR A 25 13.28 -1.85 12.05
N SER A 26 14.17 -2.30 12.93
CA SER A 26 15.57 -1.85 12.95
C SER A 26 16.59 -2.81 12.34
N LYS A 27 16.20 -3.82 11.55
CA LYS A 27 17.15 -4.58 10.73
C LYS A 27 16.51 -5.26 9.52
N CYS A 28 15.86 -4.49 8.66
CA CYS A 28 15.60 -4.97 7.30
C CYS A 28 16.87 -4.72 6.48
N ASN A 29 17.55 -5.79 6.06
CA ASN A 29 18.54 -5.67 4.99
C ASN A 29 17.79 -5.07 3.79
N ARG A 30 18.13 -3.83 3.42
CA ARG A 30 17.49 -3.14 2.29
C ARG A 30 17.91 -3.83 1.00
N GLU A 31 17.23 -4.92 0.64
CA GLU A 31 17.17 -5.36 -0.75
C GLU A 31 16.44 -4.23 -1.50
N VAL A 32 17.19 -3.40 -2.23
CA VAL A 32 16.60 -2.43 -3.15
C VAL A 32 15.84 -3.25 -4.18
N ILE A 33 14.52 -3.32 -4.06
CA ILE A 33 13.69 -4.00 -5.05
C ILE A 33 13.72 -3.11 -6.28
N ASN A 34 14.44 -3.54 -7.31
CA ASN A 34 14.22 -2.97 -8.63
C ASN A 34 12.82 -3.43 -9.07
N PHE A 35 11.90 -2.48 -9.24
CA PHE A 35 10.52 -2.75 -9.67
C PHE A 35 10.46 -3.42 -11.06
N GLU A 36 11.53 -3.33 -11.86
CA GLU A 36 11.71 -4.06 -13.11
C GLU A 36 11.99 -5.56 -12.92
N ASN A 37 12.45 -5.97 -11.72
CA ASN A 37 12.79 -7.36 -11.39
C ASN A 37 11.67 -8.07 -10.61
N LEU A 38 10.50 -7.45 -10.44
CA LEU A 38 9.35 -8.12 -9.83
C LEU A 38 8.84 -9.22 -10.78
N PRO A 39 8.50 -10.42 -10.27
CA PRO A 39 7.82 -11.44 -11.07
C PRO A 39 6.59 -10.83 -11.77
N PRO A 40 6.48 -10.97 -13.11
CA PRO A 40 5.33 -10.43 -13.85
C PRO A 40 4.01 -10.99 -13.33
N ASP A 41 4.00 -12.28 -12.99
CA ASP A 41 2.85 -12.95 -12.39
C ASP A 41 2.64 -12.51 -10.93
N PRO A 42 1.52 -11.85 -10.59
CA PRO A 42 1.21 -11.45 -9.22
C PRO A 42 1.05 -12.64 -8.26
N GLY A 43 0.71 -13.83 -8.77
CA GLY A 43 0.60 -15.06 -7.97
C GLY A 43 1.96 -15.59 -7.47
N LEU A 44 3.06 -15.18 -8.08
CA LEU A 44 4.42 -15.57 -7.70
C LEU A 44 5.10 -14.56 -6.75
N ARG A 45 4.44 -13.43 -6.47
CA ARG A 45 4.99 -12.39 -5.60
C ARG A 45 4.88 -12.81 -4.13
N LYS A 46 5.79 -12.30 -3.30
CA LYS A 46 5.70 -12.48 -1.83
C LYS A 46 4.43 -11.78 -1.33
N LYS A 47 3.92 -12.16 -0.16
CA LYS A 47 2.77 -11.46 0.45
C LYS A 47 3.09 -9.96 0.64
N ILE A 48 2.09 -9.10 0.46
CA ILE A 48 2.28 -7.63 0.52
C ILE A 48 2.96 -7.17 1.83
N ILE A 49 2.62 -7.82 2.95
CA ILE A 49 3.18 -7.51 4.28
C ILE A 49 4.68 -7.80 4.41
N ASN A 50 5.24 -8.66 3.55
CA ASN A 50 6.63 -9.05 3.58
C ASN A 50 7.53 -8.04 2.84
N TYR A 51 6.94 -7.10 2.11
CA TYR A 51 7.67 -5.99 1.51
C TYR A 51 7.88 -4.87 2.52
N HIS A 52 8.93 -4.08 2.32
CA HIS A 52 9.19 -2.89 3.10
C HIS A 52 8.02 -1.90 2.96
N PRO A 53 7.57 -1.21 4.03
CA PRO A 53 6.41 -0.31 3.98
C PRO A 53 6.44 0.70 2.83
N ASN A 54 7.61 1.26 2.53
CA ASN A 54 7.77 2.24 1.45
C ASN A 54 7.64 1.65 0.04
N ASP A 55 7.79 0.33 -0.11
CA ASP A 55 7.71 -0.34 -1.41
C ASP A 55 6.34 -0.97 -1.65
N ARG A 56 5.54 -1.16 -0.58
CA ARG A 56 4.20 -1.78 -0.66
C ARG A 56 3.28 -1.01 -1.58
N GLU A 57 3.28 0.31 -1.48
CA GLU A 57 2.41 1.18 -2.27
C GLU A 57 2.75 1.11 -3.76
N GLU A 58 4.04 1.09 -4.09
CA GLU A 58 4.50 0.98 -5.47
C GLU A 58 4.17 -0.40 -6.05
N ILE A 59 4.31 -1.47 -5.27
CA ILE A 59 3.89 -2.82 -5.69
C ILE A 59 2.39 -2.90 -5.95
N LEU A 60 1.57 -2.24 -5.13
CA LEU A 60 0.12 -2.16 -5.32
C LEU A 60 -0.22 -1.34 -6.57
N ARG A 61 0.49 -0.24 -6.83
CA ARG A 61 0.34 0.56 -8.06
C ARG A 61 0.64 -0.27 -9.30
N CYS A 62 1.76 -1.02 -9.33
CA CYS A 62 2.06 -1.92 -10.44
C CYS A 62 0.96 -2.96 -10.68
N LEU A 63 0.32 -3.47 -9.63
CA LEU A 63 -0.83 -4.38 -9.74
C LEU A 63 -2.06 -3.70 -10.35
N LEU A 64 -2.28 -2.42 -10.02
CA LEU A 64 -3.37 -1.64 -10.59
C LEU A 64 -3.15 -1.32 -12.06
N ASP A 65 -1.91 -1.02 -12.46
CA ASP A 65 -1.55 -0.73 -13.84
C ASP A 65 -1.74 -1.94 -14.77
N MET A 66 -1.70 -3.16 -14.24
CA MET A 66 -1.96 -4.39 -14.99
C MET A 66 -3.44 -4.60 -15.36
N PHE A 67 -4.38 -3.81 -14.82
CA PHE A 67 -5.81 -3.96 -15.17
C PHE A 67 -6.12 -3.52 -16.60
N SER A 68 -5.48 -2.46 -17.12
CA SER A 68 -5.75 -2.00 -18.49
C SER A 68 -5.33 -3.05 -19.52
N PRO A 69 -4.09 -3.59 -19.51
CA PRO A 69 -3.71 -4.66 -20.43
C PRO A 69 -4.52 -5.95 -20.27
N MET A 70 -5.04 -6.23 -19.06
CA MET A 70 -5.93 -7.38 -18.82
C MET A 70 -7.26 -7.23 -19.53
N ILE A 71 -7.88 -6.05 -19.49
CA ILE A 71 -9.13 -5.78 -20.22
C ILE A 71 -8.90 -5.94 -21.72
N ASP A 72 -7.83 -5.34 -22.26
CA ASP A 72 -7.46 -5.45 -23.67
C ASP A 72 -7.27 -6.91 -24.10
N LEU A 73 -6.60 -7.72 -23.26
CA LEU A 73 -6.42 -9.15 -23.51
C LEU A 73 -7.74 -9.93 -23.53
N PHE A 74 -8.65 -9.64 -22.60
CA PHE A 74 -9.94 -10.31 -22.55
C PHE A 74 -10.84 -9.91 -23.72
N GLU A 75 -10.85 -8.64 -24.12
CA GLU A 75 -11.54 -8.16 -25.32
C GLU A 75 -10.98 -8.83 -26.58
N PHE A 76 -9.65 -8.92 -26.70
CA PHE A 76 -8.98 -9.62 -27.80
C PHE A 76 -9.40 -11.09 -27.90
N ILE A 77 -9.43 -11.83 -26.77
CA ILE A 77 -9.88 -13.23 -26.74
C ILE A 77 -11.36 -13.37 -27.14
N MET A 78 -12.18 -12.36 -26.85
CA MET A 78 -13.59 -12.32 -27.21
C MET A 78 -13.80 -12.06 -28.71
N GLU A 79 -12.96 -11.22 -29.33
CA GLU A 79 -13.03 -10.83 -30.74
C GLU A 79 -12.35 -11.83 -31.69
N ASP A 80 -11.16 -12.36 -31.36
CA ASP A 80 -10.34 -13.22 -32.24
C ASP A 80 -10.68 -14.72 -32.10
N GLY A 81 -11.84 -15.02 -31.52
CA GLY A 81 -12.22 -16.35 -31.02
C GLY A 81 -12.47 -17.39 -32.12
N VAL A 82 -11.41 -18.03 -32.61
CA VAL A 82 -11.49 -19.26 -33.45
C VAL A 82 -12.06 -20.46 -32.65
N ILE A 83 -12.07 -20.40 -31.30
CA ILE A 83 -12.51 -21.47 -30.40
C ILE A 83 -13.54 -20.96 -29.38
N ALA A 84 -14.80 -21.40 -29.51
CA ALA A 84 -15.92 -20.98 -28.67
C ALA A 84 -15.72 -21.25 -27.17
N GLU A 85 -14.94 -22.28 -26.81
CA GLU A 85 -14.65 -22.64 -25.42
C GLU A 85 -13.81 -21.56 -24.70
N HIS A 86 -12.83 -20.97 -25.37
CA HIS A 86 -12.01 -19.90 -24.79
C HIS A 86 -12.83 -18.62 -24.58
N ARG A 87 -13.72 -18.31 -25.53
CA ARG A 87 -14.66 -17.18 -25.40
C ARG A 87 -15.57 -17.33 -24.18
N ALA A 88 -16.16 -18.52 -24.00
CA ALA A 88 -17.02 -18.80 -22.84
C ALA A 88 -16.25 -18.75 -21.51
N LYS A 89 -14.96 -19.14 -21.51
CA LYS A 89 -14.10 -19.05 -20.32
C LYS A 89 -13.66 -17.62 -20.00
N ALA A 90 -13.50 -16.77 -21.01
CA ALA A 90 -13.09 -15.37 -20.85
C ALA A 90 -14.25 -14.42 -20.52
N SER A 91 -15.49 -14.75 -20.94
CA SER A 91 -16.64 -13.87 -20.74
C SER A 91 -16.98 -13.64 -19.27
N SER A 92 -17.02 -14.71 -18.45
CA SER A 92 -17.37 -14.57 -17.03
C SER A 92 -16.36 -13.73 -16.23
N PRO A 93 -15.03 -13.90 -16.38
CA PRO A 93 -14.04 -13.01 -15.77
C PRO A 93 -14.12 -11.57 -16.29
N LEU A 94 -14.34 -11.36 -17.59
CA LEU A 94 -14.46 -10.03 -18.19
C LEU A 94 -15.69 -9.29 -17.63
N ASP A 95 -16.85 -9.95 -17.58
CA ASP A 95 -18.08 -9.42 -17.00
C ASP A 95 -17.88 -9.05 -15.51
N ALA A 96 -17.11 -9.86 -14.77
CA ALA A 96 -16.79 -9.58 -13.38
C ALA A 96 -15.87 -8.36 -13.23
N ILE A 97 -14.83 -8.22 -14.07
CA ILE A 97 -13.89 -7.10 -14.04
C ILE A 97 -14.56 -5.80 -14.50
N LEU A 98 -15.49 -5.86 -15.46
CA LEU A 98 -16.25 -4.70 -15.93
C LEU A 98 -17.48 -4.40 -15.07
N SER A 99 -17.79 -5.23 -14.08
CA SER A 99 -18.91 -4.99 -13.17
C SER A 99 -18.72 -3.69 -12.39
N PHE A 100 -19.83 -3.00 -12.13
CA PHE A 100 -19.81 -1.77 -11.33
C PHE A 100 -19.13 -1.99 -9.97
N ASP A 101 -19.44 -3.09 -9.29
CA ASP A 101 -18.86 -3.41 -7.98
C ASP A 101 -17.35 -3.54 -8.04
N PHE A 102 -16.82 -4.15 -9.10
CA PHE A 102 -15.38 -4.30 -9.28
C PHE A 102 -14.72 -2.95 -9.60
N VAL A 103 -15.24 -2.23 -10.60
CA VAL A 103 -14.72 -0.92 -11.01
C VAL A 103 -14.77 0.07 -9.85
N PHE A 104 -15.85 0.08 -9.07
CA PHE A 104 -15.99 0.91 -7.89
C PHE A 104 -14.95 0.57 -6.82
N LYS A 105 -14.75 -0.72 -6.51
CA LYS A 105 -13.71 -1.16 -5.57
C LYS A 105 -12.31 -0.79 -6.07
N LEU A 106 -12.04 -0.96 -7.36
CA LEU A 106 -10.77 -0.62 -7.98
C LEU A 106 -10.49 0.89 -7.88
N HIS A 107 -11.49 1.71 -8.22
CA HIS A 107 -11.41 3.16 -8.09
C HIS A 107 -11.19 3.60 -6.62
N LEU A 108 -11.90 2.96 -5.68
CA LEU A 108 -11.73 3.23 -4.27
C LEU A 108 -10.30 2.88 -3.80
N ILE A 109 -9.77 1.72 -4.20
CA ILE A 109 -8.40 1.31 -3.90
C ILE A 109 -7.41 2.32 -4.47
N TRP A 110 -7.57 2.75 -5.72
CA TRP A 110 -6.70 3.75 -6.35
C TRP A 110 -6.68 5.07 -5.57
N LYS A 111 -7.87 5.59 -5.22
CA LYS A 111 -8.02 6.84 -4.50
C LYS A 111 -7.45 6.78 -3.08
N VAL A 112 -7.76 5.71 -2.34
CA VAL A 112 -7.25 5.50 -0.99
C VAL A 112 -5.74 5.30 -1.01
N LEU A 113 -5.19 4.57 -1.99
CA LEU A 113 -3.75 4.37 -2.13
C LEU A 113 -3.00 5.69 -2.37
N GLY A 114 -3.55 6.57 -3.21
CA GLY A 114 -2.99 7.91 -3.43
C GLY A 114 -2.92 8.74 -2.13
N ILE A 115 -4.01 8.76 -1.37
CA ILE A 115 -4.08 9.42 -0.06
C ILE A 115 -3.07 8.83 0.93
N ILE A 116 -2.99 7.50 1.03
CA ILE A 116 -2.06 6.80 1.92
C ILE A 116 -0.62 7.16 1.57
N ASN A 117 -0.26 7.18 0.28
CA ASN A 117 1.08 7.53 -0.17
C ASN A 117 1.48 8.96 0.21
N GLU A 118 0.61 9.95 -0.03
CA GLU A 118 0.87 11.34 0.37
C GLU A 118 1.05 11.47 1.89
N LEU A 119 0.17 10.80 2.65
CA LEU A 119 0.23 10.82 4.11
C LEU A 119 1.48 10.11 4.64
N SER A 120 1.83 8.96 4.09
CA SER A 120 3.03 8.17 4.43
C SER A 120 4.29 9.01 4.22
N GLN A 121 4.40 9.71 3.08
CA GLN A 121 5.54 10.59 2.80
C GLN A 121 5.61 11.79 3.77
N ALA A 122 4.48 12.43 4.06
CA ALA A 122 4.43 13.56 5.00
C ALA A 122 4.82 13.12 6.42
N LEU A 123 4.36 11.97 6.88
CA LEU A 123 4.66 11.44 8.21
C LEU A 123 6.11 10.93 8.34
N GLN A 124 6.69 10.41 7.27
CA GLN A 124 8.10 9.98 7.27
C GLN A 124 9.08 11.15 7.47
N ARG A 125 8.68 12.38 7.14
CA ARG A 125 9.51 13.61 7.28
C ARG A 125 9.48 14.23 8.69
N LYS A 126 8.97 13.51 9.68
CA LYS A 126 8.94 13.89 11.11
C LYS A 126 8.38 15.31 11.29
N ASP A 127 8.97 16.10 12.19
CA ASP A 127 8.44 17.36 12.69
C ASP A 127 8.22 18.44 11.63
N GLN A 128 8.94 18.38 10.51
CA GLN A 128 8.90 19.43 9.47
C GLN A 128 7.59 19.42 8.66
N ASP A 129 6.90 18.27 8.58
CA ASP A 129 5.71 18.07 7.73
C ASP A 129 4.45 17.65 8.53
N ILE A 130 4.47 17.66 9.86
CA ILE A 130 3.29 17.29 10.70
C ILE A 130 2.08 18.17 10.39
N VAL A 131 2.30 19.47 10.20
CA VAL A 131 1.22 20.41 9.85
C VAL A 131 0.61 20.06 8.49
N ASN A 132 1.45 19.67 7.52
CA ASN A 132 1.01 19.21 6.20
C ASN A 132 0.26 17.89 6.29
N ALA A 133 0.75 16.93 7.08
CA ALA A 133 0.07 15.66 7.34
C ALA A 133 -1.32 15.87 7.97
N MET A 134 -1.46 16.76 8.96
CA MET A 134 -2.77 17.08 9.55
C MET A 134 -3.73 17.69 8.52
N LYS A 135 -3.24 18.58 7.66
CA LYS A 135 -4.03 19.15 6.56
C LYS A 135 -4.47 18.06 5.58
N LEU A 136 -3.57 17.15 5.19
CA LEU A 136 -3.87 16.02 4.33
C LEU A 136 -4.97 15.14 4.93
N VAL A 137 -4.87 14.78 6.22
CA VAL A 137 -5.91 14.00 6.91
C VAL A 137 -7.28 14.69 6.85
N LYS A 138 -7.34 16.01 7.05
CA LYS A 138 -8.59 16.77 6.93
C LYS A 138 -9.17 16.67 5.52
N ILE A 139 -8.33 16.91 4.51
CA ILE A 139 -8.74 16.82 3.10
C ILE A 139 -9.23 15.41 2.76
N SER A 140 -8.52 14.38 3.19
CA SER A 140 -8.90 12.98 2.94
C SER A 140 -10.28 12.64 3.50
N LYS A 141 -10.63 13.18 4.69
CA LYS A 141 -11.96 13.00 5.29
C LYS A 141 -13.07 13.71 4.55
N GLU A 142 -12.78 14.78 3.82
CA GLU A 142 -13.76 15.50 3.01
C GLU A 142 -13.93 14.84 1.63
N GLN A 143 -12.92 14.12 1.16
CA GLN A 143 -12.89 13.50 -0.17
C GLN A 143 -13.36 12.04 -0.22
N LEU A 144 -13.39 11.34 0.91
CA LEU A 144 -13.85 9.94 1.06
C LEU A 144 -15.20 9.91 1.76
#